data_AF-A0A1C5YWK9-F1
#
_entry.id   AF-A0A1C5YWK9-F1
#
_cell.length_a   1.000
_cell.length_b   1.000
_cell.length_c   1.000
_cell.angle_alpha   90.00
_cell.angle_beta   90.00
_cell.angle_gamma   90.00
#
_symmetry.space_group_name_H-M   'P 1'
#
loop_
_entity.id
_entity.type
_entity.pdbx_description
1 polymer ?
#
loop_
_entity_poly.entity_id
_entity_poly.type
_entity_poly.pdbx_seq_one_letter_code
_entity_poly.pdbx_strand_id
1 'polypeptide(L)'
;MYAKLNNGVLEYAPQNYKLNDGRTIVGFNKSIALMTRYGFKEVIDQQPTYDAETEYLVITGYTEQDTTITIVYAVKQMDLVEQELTIDEKIVNLQNVDTEHELALAELTEMVLNGGAN
;
A
#
# COMPACT_ATOMS: atom_id res chain seq x y z
N MET A 1 -19.27 -9.72 -9.02
CA MET A 1 -18.26 -10.34 -9.93
C MET A 1 -18.04 -11.78 -9.50
N TYR A 2 -17.39 -12.63 -10.30
CA TYR A 2 -17.08 -14.01 -9.90
C TYR A 2 -15.57 -14.25 -9.95
N ALA A 3 -15.05 -15.01 -8.98
CA ALA A 3 -13.62 -15.31 -8.86
C ALA A 3 -13.38 -16.69 -8.27
N LYS A 4 -12.11 -17.11 -8.31
CA LYS A 4 -11.59 -18.27 -7.58
C LYS A 4 -10.45 -17.84 -6.68
N LEU A 5 -10.28 -18.55 -5.58
CA LEU A 5 -9.12 -18.40 -4.72
C LEU A 5 -8.09 -19.48 -5.08
N ASN A 6 -6.98 -19.08 -5.70
CA ASN A 6 -5.89 -19.97 -6.08
C ASN A 6 -4.65 -19.58 -5.26
N ASN A 7 -4.20 -20.46 -4.35
CA ASN A 7 -3.02 -20.22 -3.51
C ASN A 7 -3.07 -18.87 -2.75
N GLY A 8 -4.24 -18.46 -2.28
CA GLY A 8 -4.45 -17.18 -1.58
C GLY A 8 -4.60 -15.95 -2.49
N VAL A 9 -4.50 -16.12 -3.80
CA VAL A 9 -4.71 -15.05 -4.78
C VAL A 9 -6.12 -15.12 -5.36
N LEU A 10 -6.81 -13.97 -5.39
CA LEU A 10 -8.13 -13.85 -5.98
C LEU A 10 -8.02 -13.70 -7.50
N GLU A 11 -8.48 -14.69 -8.24
CA GLU A 11 -8.49 -14.71 -9.70
C GLU A 11 -9.91 -14.53 -10.25
N TYR A 12 -10.18 -13.38 -10.87
CA TYR A 12 -11.48 -13.09 -11.47
C TYR A 12 -11.76 -13.95 -12.70
N ALA A 13 -13.04 -14.27 -12.91
CA ALA A 13 -13.51 -15.02 -14.06
C ALA A 13 -13.10 -14.33 -15.37
N PRO A 14 -12.30 -14.99 -16.23
CA PRO A 14 -11.83 -14.39 -17.46
C PRO A 14 -12.95 -14.29 -18.49
N GLN A 15 -12.80 -13.39 -19.45
CA GLN A 15 -13.74 -13.29 -20.58
C GLN A 15 -13.82 -14.61 -21.35
N ASN A 16 -12.69 -15.29 -21.54
CA ASN A 16 -12.62 -16.59 -22.20
C ASN A 16 -11.93 -17.59 -21.27
N TYR A 17 -12.49 -18.79 -21.11
CA TYR A 17 -11.98 -19.80 -20.19
C TYR A 17 -11.45 -21.02 -20.96
N LYS A 18 -10.17 -21.34 -20.75
CA LYS A 18 -9.51 -22.49 -21.38
C LYS A 18 -9.69 -23.74 -20.53
N LEU A 19 -10.18 -24.80 -21.16
CA LEU A 19 -10.36 -26.11 -20.55
C LEU A 19 -9.06 -26.93 -20.67
N ASN A 20 -8.94 -27.94 -19.79
CA ASN A 20 -7.77 -28.82 -19.76
C ASN A 20 -7.55 -29.62 -21.06
N ASP A 21 -8.62 -29.81 -21.85
CA ASP A 21 -8.58 -30.47 -23.15
C ASP A 21 -8.24 -29.53 -24.32
N GLY A 22 -7.93 -28.26 -24.03
CA GLY A 22 -7.55 -27.26 -25.02
C GLY A 22 -8.72 -26.50 -25.65
N ARG A 23 -9.98 -26.86 -25.36
CA ARG A 23 -11.14 -26.08 -25.81
C ARG A 23 -11.27 -24.77 -25.03
N THR A 24 -11.89 -23.77 -25.65
CA THR A 24 -12.12 -22.46 -25.02
C THR A 24 -13.60 -22.13 -24.99
N ILE A 25 -14.11 -21.75 -23.83
CA ILE A 25 -15.44 -21.17 -23.68
C ILE A 25 -15.33 -19.66 -23.87
N VAL A 26 -15.95 -19.15 -24.93
CA VAL A 26 -15.98 -17.71 -25.21
C VAL A 26 -17.09 -17.03 -24.41
N GLY A 27 -16.81 -15.86 -23.83
CA GLY A 27 -17.79 -15.14 -23.01
C GLY A 27 -18.12 -15.85 -21.70
N PHE A 28 -17.17 -16.59 -21.14
CA PHE A 28 -17.32 -17.35 -19.90
C PHE A 28 -17.83 -16.49 -18.75
N ASN A 29 -17.28 -15.28 -18.58
CA ASN A 29 -17.70 -14.33 -17.54
C ASN A 29 -19.14 -13.79 -17.69
N LYS A 30 -19.84 -14.12 -18.77
CA LYS A 30 -21.24 -13.74 -18.99
C LYS A 30 -22.24 -14.79 -18.50
N SER A 31 -21.79 -16.00 -18.16
CA SER A 31 -22.66 -17.10 -17.74
C SER A 31 -22.38 -17.53 -16.31
N ILE A 32 -23.28 -17.15 -15.39
CA ILE A 32 -23.19 -17.54 -13.98
C ILE A 32 -23.16 -19.06 -13.83
N ALA A 33 -24.05 -19.77 -14.52
CA ALA A 33 -24.11 -21.23 -14.46
C ALA A 33 -22.79 -21.90 -14.86
N LEU A 34 -22.09 -21.37 -15.88
CA LEU A 34 -20.77 -21.87 -16.26
C LEU A 34 -19.73 -21.51 -15.21
N MET A 35 -19.67 -20.26 -14.75
CA MET A 35 -18.75 -19.83 -13.70
C MET A 35 -18.85 -20.72 -12.46
N THR A 36 -20.05 -20.92 -11.93
CA THR A 36 -20.30 -21.78 -10.77
C THR A 36 -19.94 -23.24 -11.05
N ARG A 37 -20.31 -23.79 -12.21
CA ARG A 37 -19.98 -25.18 -12.59
C ARG A 37 -18.48 -25.43 -12.63
N TYR A 38 -17.71 -24.43 -13.06
CA TYR A 38 -16.26 -24.52 -13.09
C TYR A 38 -15.62 -24.08 -11.78
N GLY A 39 -16.38 -23.81 -10.71
CA GLY A 39 -15.88 -23.54 -9.37
C GLY A 39 -15.59 -22.07 -9.05
N PHE A 40 -16.04 -21.14 -9.88
CA PHE A 40 -15.98 -19.71 -9.54
C PHE A 40 -17.15 -19.36 -8.62
N LYS A 41 -16.87 -18.51 -7.64
CA LYS A 41 -17.79 -18.06 -6.60
C LYS A 41 -18.05 -16.56 -6.74
N GLU A 42 -19.20 -16.12 -6.26
CA GLU A 42 -19.53 -14.70 -6.27
C GLU A 42 -18.62 -13.93 -5.31
N VAL A 43 -18.05 -12.82 -5.78
CA VAL A 43 -17.22 -11.94 -4.96
C VAL A 43 -18.08 -10.91 -4.28
N ILE A 44 -18.03 -10.90 -2.94
CA ILE A 44 -18.65 -9.90 -2.09
C ILE A 44 -17.59 -8.86 -1.74
N ASP A 45 -17.71 -7.70 -2.37
CA ASP A 45 -16.85 -6.53 -2.14
C ASP A 45 -17.65 -5.47 -1.36
N GLN A 46 -17.49 -5.51 -0.04
CA GLN A 46 -18.13 -4.57 0.87
C GLN A 46 -17.05 -3.84 1.66
N GLN A 47 -16.70 -2.65 1.16
CA GLN A 47 -15.75 -1.77 1.83
C GLN A 47 -16.40 -1.19 3.09
N PRO A 48 -15.70 -1.20 4.24
CA PRO A 48 -16.17 -0.51 5.43
C PRO A 48 -16.11 1.01 5.21
N THR A 49 -16.89 1.76 5.99
CA THR A 49 -16.75 3.21 6.05
C THR A 49 -15.38 3.58 6.64
N TYR A 50 -14.70 4.54 6.03
CA TYR A 50 -13.44 5.10 6.51
C TYR A 50 -13.39 6.59 6.15
N ASP A 51 -12.51 7.34 6.81
CA ASP A 51 -12.22 8.73 6.48
C ASP A 51 -11.10 8.80 5.43
N ALA A 52 -11.43 9.17 4.19
CA ALA A 52 -10.45 9.20 3.11
C ALA A 52 -9.35 10.28 3.27
N GLU A 53 -9.51 11.23 4.19
CA GLU A 53 -8.50 12.25 4.48
C GLU A 53 -7.42 11.75 5.45
N THR A 54 -7.73 10.77 6.29
CA THR A 54 -6.85 10.29 7.38
C THR A 54 -6.62 8.78 7.38
N GLU A 55 -7.39 8.03 6.60
CA GLU A 55 -7.40 6.57 6.59
C GLU A 55 -7.34 6.00 5.16
N TYR A 56 -6.90 4.76 5.06
CA TYR A 56 -6.92 3.98 3.83
C TYR A 56 -7.33 2.53 4.10
N LEU A 57 -7.89 1.88 3.08
CA LEU A 57 -8.30 0.49 3.14
C LEU A 57 -7.18 -0.43 2.63
N VAL A 58 -6.97 -1.54 3.34
CA VAL A 58 -6.04 -2.59 2.94
C VAL A 58 -6.76 -3.92 2.91
N ILE A 59 -6.56 -4.69 1.83
CA ILE A 59 -7.03 -6.07 1.78
C ILE A 59 -6.12 -6.91 2.66
N THR A 60 -6.68 -7.46 3.73
CA THR A 60 -5.98 -8.34 4.68
C THR A 60 -6.14 -9.82 4.34
N GLY A 61 -7.12 -10.15 3.50
CA GLY A 61 -7.33 -11.51 3.04
C GLY A 61 -8.71 -11.71 2.41
N TYR A 62 -9.08 -12.97 2.30
CA TYR A 62 -10.35 -13.41 1.74
C TYR A 62 -10.97 -14.49 2.63
N THR A 63 -12.28 -14.42 2.82
CA THR A 63 -13.05 -15.48 3.46
C THR A 63 -13.85 -16.22 2.40
N GLU A 64 -13.61 -17.52 2.25
CA GLU A 64 -14.31 -18.36 1.27
C GLU A 64 -15.44 -19.13 1.96
N GLN A 65 -16.64 -19.04 1.39
CA GLN A 65 -17.82 -19.83 1.76
C GLN A 65 -18.22 -20.74 0.60
N ASP A 66 -19.30 -21.49 0.74
CA ASP A 66 -19.74 -22.46 -0.29
C ASP A 66 -19.99 -21.81 -1.66
N THR A 67 -20.60 -20.63 -1.69
CA THR A 67 -21.01 -19.95 -2.92
C THR A 67 -20.34 -18.59 -3.14
N THR A 68 -19.68 -18.05 -2.12
CA THR A 68 -19.14 -16.69 -2.12
C THR A 68 -17.69 -16.63 -1.66
N ILE A 69 -17.00 -15.55 -2.08
CA ILE A 69 -15.70 -15.13 -1.56
C ILE A 69 -15.86 -13.68 -1.11
N THR A 70 -15.62 -13.41 0.17
CA THR A 70 -15.70 -12.06 0.75
C THR A 70 -14.31 -11.46 0.90
N ILE A 71 -14.12 -10.24 0.41
CA ILE A 71 -12.88 -9.48 0.61
C ILE A 71 -12.85 -8.95 2.05
N VAL A 72 -11.76 -9.23 2.78
CA VAL A 72 -11.59 -8.75 4.16
C VAL A 72 -10.72 -7.51 4.16
N TYR A 73 -11.33 -6.37 4.45
CA TYR A 73 -10.65 -5.09 4.57
C TYR A 73 -10.25 -4.81 6.02
N ALA A 74 -9.09 -4.16 6.20
CA ALA A 74 -8.76 -3.42 7.41
C ALA A 74 -8.63 -1.94 7.09
N VAL A 75 -9.16 -1.10 7.97
CA VAL A 75 -8.93 0.34 7.95
C VAL A 75 -7.58 0.60 8.63
N LYS A 76 -6.72 1.35 7.95
CA LYS A 76 -5.42 1.79 8.47
C LYS A 76 -5.38 3.31 8.47
N GLN A 77 -4.80 3.86 9.53
CA GLN A 77 -4.51 5.28 9.61
C GLN A 77 -3.33 5.58 8.68
N MET A 78 -3.43 6.66 7.92
CA MET A 78 -2.27 7.23 7.25
C MET A 78 -1.30 7.62 8.36
N ASP A 79 -0.15 6.96 8.41
CA ASP A 79 0.94 7.45 9.24
C ASP A 79 1.20 8.88 8.76
N LEU A 80 1.27 9.82 9.72
CA LEU A 80 1.84 11.14 9.51
C LEU A 80 3.34 10.97 9.22
N VAL A 81 3.70 10.30 8.13
CA VAL A 81 5.08 10.18 7.67
C VAL A 81 5.42 11.52 7.11
N GLU A 82 6.13 12.29 7.95
CA GLU A 82 6.84 13.54 7.70
C GLU A 82 6.09 14.46 6.75
N GLN A 83 5.50 15.54 7.29
CA GLN A 83 5.33 16.76 6.51
C GLN A 83 6.61 16.93 5.69
N GLU A 84 6.51 16.78 4.36
CA GLU A 84 7.58 17.23 3.49
C GLU A 84 7.74 18.70 3.88
N LEU A 85 8.79 18.99 4.65
CA LEU A 85 9.18 20.35 4.94
C LEU A 85 9.12 21.05 3.59
N THR A 86 8.35 22.12 3.52
CA THR A 86 8.31 22.96 2.34
C THR A 86 9.75 23.33 1.97
N ILE A 87 10.01 23.64 0.71
CA ILE A 87 11.37 24.03 0.28
C ILE A 87 11.93 25.14 1.19
N ASP A 88 11.07 26.05 1.64
CA ASP A 88 11.42 27.13 2.57
C ASP A 88 11.83 26.61 3.95
N GLU A 89 11.10 25.66 4.52
CA GLU A 89 11.46 25.05 5.81
C GLU A 89 12.74 24.21 5.72
N LYS A 90 12.99 23.56 4.58
CA LYS A 90 14.26 22.87 4.30
C LYS A 90 15.44 23.85 4.23
N ILE A 91 15.24 25.02 3.60
CA ILE A 91 16.26 26.07 3.50
C ILE A 91 16.59 26.63 4.89
N VAL A 92 15.57 26.91 5.72
CA VAL A 92 15.78 27.41 7.09
C VAL A 92 16.57 26.40 7.93
N ASN A 93 16.23 25.11 7.84
CA ASN A 93 16.96 24.08 8.59
C ASN A 93 18.41 23.95 8.13
N LEU A 94 18.70 24.02 6.84
CA LEU A 94 20.07 23.97 6.32
C LEU A 94 20.89 25.18 6.79
N GLN A 95 20.31 26.38 6.77
CA GLN A 95 20.98 27.60 7.26
C GLN A 95 21.32 27.54 8.76
N ASN A 96 20.43 26.96 9.56
CA ASN A 96 20.68 26.78 11.00
C ASN A 96 21.83 25.81 11.25
N VAL A 97 21.86 24.67 10.54
CA VAL A 97 22.93 23.67 10.64
C VAL A 97 24.29 24.25 10.22
N ASP A 98 24.34 25.03 9.14
CA ASP A 98 25.57 25.69 8.70
C ASP A 98 26.07 26.70 9.75
N THR A 99 25.16 27.47 10.34
CA THR A 99 25.51 28.44 11.40
C THR A 99 26.07 27.74 12.64
N GLU A 100 25.46 26.63 13.07
CA GLU A 100 25.95 25.85 14.21
C GLU A 100 27.34 25.25 13.95
N HIS A 101 27.60 24.75 12.74
CA HIS A 101 28.91 24.25 12.35
C HIS A 101 29.97 25.35 12.34
N GLU A 102 29.66 26.53 11.80
CA GLU A 102 30.59 27.66 11.79
C GLU A 102 30.95 28.12 13.21
N LEU A 103 29.98 28.16 14.12
CA LEU A 103 30.20 28.49 15.53
C LEU A 103 31.06 27.44 16.23
N ALA A 104 30.79 26.15 16.01
CA ALA A 104 31.59 25.07 16.57
C ALA A 104 33.04 25.10 16.07
N LEU A 105 33.25 25.41 14.79
CA LEU A 105 34.59 25.58 14.21
C LEU A 105 35.32 26.79 14.79
N ALA A 106 34.63 27.90 15.02
CA ALA A 106 35.21 29.09 15.66
C ALA A 106 35.65 28.78 17.09
N GLU A 107 34.81 28.10 17.88
CA GLU A 107 35.12 27.72 19.27
C GLU A 107 36.31 26.74 19.34
N LEU A 108 36.36 25.74 18.45
CA LEU A 108 37.51 24.84 18.34
C LEU A 108 38.80 25.59 17.99
N THR A 109 38.72 26.59 17.11
CA THR A 109 39.87 27.40 16.70
C THR A 109 40.40 28.26 17.84
N GLU A 110 39.51 28.88 18.63
CA GLU A 110 39.88 29.64 19.82
C GLU A 110 40.53 28.75 20.90
N MET A 111 40.02 27.53 21.11
CA MET A 111 40.61 26.59 22.06
C MET A 111 42.03 26.15 21.65
N VAL A 112 42.27 25.92 20.36
CA VAL A 112 43.60 25.54 19.86
C VAL A 112 44.59 26.71 19.97
N LEU A 113 44.15 27.95 19.71
CA LEU A 113 44.98 29.14 19.80
C LEU A 113 45.30 29.52 21.26
N ASN A 114 44.36 29.36 22.18
CA ASN A 114 44.54 29.70 23.60
C ASN A 114 45.15 28.56 24.45
N GLY A 115 45.08 27.30 23.98
CA GLY A 115 45.63 26.12 24.67
C GLY A 115 47.12 25.85 24.41
N GLY A 116 47.77 26.61 23.51
CA GLY A 116 49.18 26.43 23.12
C GLY A 116 50.20 27.26 23.92
N ALA A 117 49.77 27.99 24.95
CA ALA A 117 50.65 28.79 25.81
C ALA A 117 50.70 28.22 27.24
N ASN A 118 51.45 27.14 27.41
CA ASN A 118 52.08 26.76 28.69
C ASN A 118 53.33 25.92 28.42
#